data_AF-A0A9E4JKR6-F1
#
_entry.id   AF-A0A9E4JKR6-F1
#
_cell.length_a   1.000
_cell.length_b   1.000
_cell.length_c   1.000
_cell.angle_alpha   90.00
_cell.angle_beta   90.00
_cell.angle_gamma   90.00
#
_symmetry.space_group_name_H-M   'P 1'
#
loop_
_entity.id
_entity.type
_entity.pdbx_description
1 polymer ?
#
loop_
_entity_poly.entity_id
_entity_poly.type
_entity_poly.pdbx_seq_one_letter_code
_entity_poly.pdbx_strand_id
1 'polypeptide(L)'
;MNPIDKSQHFHAIYKRTEELIELGGSRLSQETVESILSIARVITEIGKDCDRFRAEIQQQLEPRAKAVTQTETLEKVQEQLSRIIEVSQAGDRPAKTVQDLISSVGKWRENFVSVLHKIEVAEQEARVKEKRLNLDLELKELQNTVLNSSHSNAQKLEILKELLTLENQLQSLQHSFQSAANWKDLEREINQLAEQLKAVQTELETDSDSQKITSE
;
A
#
# COMPACT_ATOMS: atom_id res chain seq x y z
N MET A 1 7.35 0.46 -2.22
CA MET A 1 7.22 0.73 -3.67
C MET A 1 6.28 -0.32 -4.21
N ASN A 2 5.18 0.11 -4.81
CA ASN A 2 4.14 -0.79 -5.26
C ASN A 2 4.65 -1.61 -6.45
N PRO A 3 4.35 -2.93 -6.55
CA PRO A 3 4.62 -3.69 -7.77
C PRO A 3 4.02 -3.03 -9.02
N ILE A 4 2.86 -2.38 -8.88
CA ILE A 4 2.14 -1.71 -9.95
C ILE A 4 2.77 -0.38 -10.37
N ASP A 5 3.58 0.27 -9.51
CA ASP A 5 4.43 1.42 -9.91
C ASP A 5 5.44 1.04 -11.01
N LYS A 6 5.66 -0.28 -11.22
CA LYS A 6 6.56 -0.85 -12.23
C LYS A 6 5.80 -1.61 -13.33
N SER A 7 4.47 -1.57 -13.35
CA SER A 7 3.66 -2.21 -14.38
C SER A 7 3.99 -1.65 -15.76
N GLN A 8 4.54 -2.49 -16.64
CA GLN A 8 4.83 -2.09 -18.01
C GLN A 8 3.53 -1.84 -18.80
N HIS A 9 2.45 -2.55 -18.47
CA HIS A 9 1.16 -2.37 -19.14
C HIS A 9 0.45 -1.08 -18.71
N PHE A 10 0.50 -0.69 -17.43
CA PHE A 10 -0.01 0.62 -16.99
C PHE A 10 0.66 1.80 -17.70
N HIS A 11 2.00 1.76 -17.83
CA HIS A 11 2.77 2.78 -18.53
C HIS A 11 2.54 2.75 -20.05
N ALA A 12 2.31 1.57 -20.65
CA ALA A 12 2.00 1.45 -22.07
C ALA A 12 0.61 1.99 -22.42
N ILE A 13 -0.40 1.78 -21.55
CA ILE A 13 -1.73 2.40 -21.67
C ILE A 13 -1.59 3.93 -21.67
N TYR A 14 -0.81 4.50 -20.73
CA TYR A 14 -0.55 5.93 -20.67
C TYR A 14 0.05 6.45 -22.00
N LYS A 15 1.18 5.89 -22.43
CA LYS A 15 1.89 6.31 -23.64
C LYS A 15 1.03 6.18 -24.92
N ARG A 16 0.27 5.09 -25.06
CA ARG A 16 -0.63 4.90 -26.22
C ARG A 16 -1.84 5.84 -26.18
N THR A 17 -2.23 6.32 -25.00
CA THR A 17 -3.24 7.38 -24.89
C THR A 17 -2.69 8.73 -25.36
N GLU A 18 -1.42 9.04 -25.07
CA GLU A 18 -0.75 10.23 -25.63
C GLU A 18 -0.61 10.14 -27.16
N GLU A 19 -0.16 8.99 -27.69
CA GLU A 19 -0.10 8.73 -29.14
C GLU A 19 -1.49 8.90 -29.82
N LEU A 20 -2.56 8.46 -29.16
CA LEU A 20 -3.93 8.64 -29.64
C LEU A 20 -4.40 10.11 -29.61
N ILE A 21 -3.99 10.88 -28.59
CA ILE A 21 -4.24 12.33 -28.50
C ILE A 21 -3.48 13.07 -29.61
N GLU A 22 -2.21 12.76 -29.85
CA GLU A 22 -1.40 13.37 -30.91
C GLU A 22 -1.98 13.09 -32.29
N LEU A 23 -2.33 11.82 -32.58
CA LEU A 23 -2.96 11.44 -33.85
C LEU A 23 -4.33 12.11 -34.05
N GLY A 24 -5.15 12.18 -33.00
CA GLY A 24 -6.44 12.88 -33.03
C GLY A 24 -6.28 14.38 -33.30
N GLY A 25 -5.41 15.06 -32.54
CA GLY A 25 -5.19 16.50 -32.64
C GLY A 25 -4.52 16.95 -33.95
N SER A 26 -3.69 16.10 -34.57
CA SER A 26 -2.92 16.45 -35.77
C SER A 26 -3.52 15.98 -37.10
N ARG A 27 -4.35 14.93 -37.13
CA ARG A 27 -4.81 14.30 -38.39
C ARG A 27 -6.31 14.38 -38.68
N LEU A 28 -7.14 14.80 -37.72
CA LEU A 28 -8.58 15.04 -37.97
C LEU A 28 -8.85 16.18 -38.98
N SER A 29 -7.84 16.97 -39.35
CA SER A 29 -7.91 17.98 -40.43
C SER A 29 -7.53 17.46 -41.82
N GLN A 30 -7.20 16.17 -41.97
CA GLN A 30 -6.78 15.58 -43.26
C GLN A 30 -7.49 14.27 -43.65
N GLU A 31 -8.22 13.62 -42.74
CA GLU A 31 -9.14 12.48 -42.98
C GLU A 31 -8.64 11.36 -43.93
N THR A 32 -7.33 11.09 -43.97
CA THR A 32 -6.78 10.04 -44.83
C THR A 32 -7.10 8.65 -44.30
N VAL A 33 -7.31 7.67 -45.19
CA VAL A 33 -7.50 6.26 -44.82
C VAL A 33 -6.35 5.74 -43.95
N GLU A 34 -5.12 6.18 -44.22
CA GLU A 34 -3.94 5.85 -43.41
C GLU A 34 -4.02 6.42 -41.98
N SER A 35 -4.52 7.64 -41.79
CA SER A 35 -4.74 8.22 -40.45
C SER A 35 -5.78 7.44 -39.65
N ILE A 36 -6.88 7.03 -40.30
CA ILE A 36 -7.95 6.24 -39.70
C ILE A 36 -7.43 4.85 -39.29
N LEU A 37 -6.67 4.18 -40.15
CA LEU A 37 -6.03 2.90 -39.83
C LEU A 37 -5.00 3.02 -38.69
N SER A 38 -4.25 4.11 -38.64
CA SER A 38 -3.31 4.40 -37.55
C SER A 38 -4.03 4.55 -36.21
N ILE A 39 -5.10 5.36 -36.16
CA ILE A 39 -5.94 5.55 -34.98
C ILE A 39 -6.57 4.22 -34.53
N ALA A 40 -7.14 3.46 -35.47
CA ALA A 40 -7.74 2.16 -35.18
C ALA A 40 -6.73 1.15 -34.59
N ARG A 41 -5.48 1.17 -35.07
CA ARG A 41 -4.39 0.34 -34.53
C ARG A 41 -4.04 0.71 -33.10
N VAL A 42 -3.87 2.00 -32.79
CA VAL A 42 -3.54 2.46 -31.42
C VAL A 42 -4.64 2.11 -30.43
N ILE A 43 -5.91 2.31 -30.78
CA ILE A 43 -7.07 1.91 -29.95
C ILE A 43 -7.04 0.40 -29.63
N THR A 44 -6.82 -0.44 -30.63
CA THR A 44 -6.73 -1.90 -30.42
C THR A 44 -5.53 -2.32 -29.59
N GLU A 45 -4.44 -1.55 -29.62
CA GLU A 45 -3.28 -1.76 -28.77
C GLU A 45 -3.48 -1.30 -27.32
N ILE A 46 -4.24 -0.21 -27.08
CA ILE A 46 -4.71 0.18 -25.73
C ILE A 46 -5.55 -0.96 -25.14
N GLY A 47 -6.53 -1.47 -25.89
CA GLY A 47 -7.39 -2.58 -25.44
C GLY A 47 -6.61 -3.83 -25.02
N LYS A 48 -5.51 -4.17 -25.71
CA LYS A 48 -4.63 -5.29 -25.34
C LYS A 48 -3.85 -5.05 -24.05
N ASP A 49 -3.34 -3.84 -23.83
CA ASP A 49 -2.61 -3.56 -22.60
C ASP A 49 -3.56 -3.42 -21.40
N CYS A 50 -4.76 -2.89 -21.60
CA CYS A 50 -5.83 -2.94 -20.60
C CYS A 50 -6.18 -4.37 -20.19
N ASP A 51 -6.30 -5.29 -21.16
CA ASP A 51 -6.60 -6.71 -20.92
C ASP A 51 -5.48 -7.42 -20.14
N ARG A 52 -4.21 -7.18 -20.51
CA ARG A 52 -3.04 -7.66 -19.76
C ARG A 52 -2.94 -7.06 -18.36
N PHE A 53 -3.22 -5.76 -18.22
CA PHE A 53 -3.17 -5.08 -16.93
C PHE A 53 -4.26 -5.58 -15.98
N ARG A 54 -5.43 -5.98 -16.49
CA ARG A 54 -6.46 -6.67 -15.69
C ARG A 54 -5.93 -7.95 -15.05
N ALA A 55 -5.08 -8.71 -15.74
CA ALA A 55 -4.43 -9.90 -15.18
C ALA A 55 -3.37 -9.55 -14.11
N GLU A 56 -2.60 -8.46 -14.29
CA GLU A 56 -1.70 -7.97 -13.23
C GLU A 56 -2.47 -7.54 -11.96
N ILE A 57 -3.60 -6.84 -12.12
CA ILE A 57 -4.51 -6.48 -11.02
C ILE A 57 -5.02 -7.73 -10.29
N GLN A 58 -5.50 -8.74 -11.04
CA GLN A 58 -5.99 -10.01 -10.49
C GLN A 58 -4.89 -10.76 -9.72
N GLN A 59 -3.66 -10.78 -10.24
CA GLN A 59 -2.55 -11.50 -9.62
C GLN A 59 -1.98 -10.76 -8.38
N GLN A 60 -1.88 -9.43 -8.42
CA GLN A 60 -1.05 -8.66 -7.48
C GLN A 60 -1.86 -7.74 -6.55
N LEU A 61 -2.99 -7.19 -7.00
CA LEU A 61 -3.76 -6.19 -6.25
C LEU A 61 -5.01 -6.76 -5.58
N GLU A 62 -5.66 -7.76 -6.18
CA GLU A 62 -6.79 -8.44 -5.54
C GLU A 62 -6.45 -9.11 -4.19
N PRO A 63 -5.32 -9.83 -4.02
CA PRO A 63 -4.97 -10.41 -2.72
C PRO A 63 -4.79 -9.33 -1.64
N ARG A 64 -4.19 -8.20 -2.02
CA ARG A 64 -3.99 -7.03 -1.15
C ARG A 64 -5.33 -6.39 -0.78
N ALA A 65 -6.17 -6.08 -1.77
CA ALA A 65 -7.50 -5.52 -1.54
C ALA A 65 -8.40 -6.43 -0.68
N LYS A 66 -8.25 -7.76 -0.79
CA LYS A 66 -8.93 -8.74 0.07
C LYS A 66 -8.40 -8.69 1.51
N ALA A 67 -7.09 -8.59 1.71
CA ALA A 67 -6.48 -8.47 3.04
C ALA A 67 -6.89 -7.18 3.80
N VAL A 68 -7.17 -6.09 3.08
CA VAL A 68 -7.55 -4.78 3.68
C VAL A 68 -8.99 -4.34 3.35
N THR A 69 -9.88 -5.30 3.03
CA THR A 69 -11.32 -5.11 2.78
C THR A 69 -11.71 -4.02 1.76
N GLN A 70 -10.84 -3.70 0.80
CA GLN A 70 -11.06 -2.69 -0.26
C GLN A 70 -11.65 -3.28 -1.56
N THR A 71 -12.11 -4.53 -1.59
CA THR A 71 -12.50 -5.25 -2.83
C THR A 71 -13.54 -4.52 -3.67
N GLU A 72 -14.62 -4.02 -3.06
CA GLU A 72 -15.69 -3.27 -3.73
C GLU A 72 -15.17 -2.02 -4.46
N THR A 73 -14.08 -1.41 -3.97
CA THR A 73 -13.45 -0.25 -4.62
C THR A 73 -12.60 -0.65 -5.82
N LEU A 74 -11.98 -1.84 -5.78
CA LEU A 74 -11.18 -2.39 -6.87
C LEU A 74 -12.07 -2.91 -8.00
N GLU A 75 -13.15 -3.62 -7.65
CA GLU A 75 -14.16 -4.15 -8.59
C GLU A 75 -14.72 -3.05 -9.50
N LYS A 76 -15.09 -1.89 -8.93
CA LYS A 76 -15.56 -0.71 -9.68
C LYS A 76 -14.55 -0.16 -10.70
N VAL A 77 -13.26 -0.39 -10.49
CA VAL A 77 -12.19 0.02 -11.41
C VAL A 77 -11.86 -1.08 -12.42
N GLN A 78 -12.01 -2.37 -12.06
CA GLN A 78 -11.98 -3.49 -13.00
C GLN A 78 -13.18 -3.48 -13.96
N GLU A 79 -14.36 -3.03 -13.52
CA GLU A 79 -15.51 -2.75 -14.40
C GLU A 79 -15.19 -1.67 -15.44
N GLN A 80 -14.65 -0.53 -15.01
CA GLN A 80 -14.24 0.55 -15.91
C GLN A 80 -13.21 0.07 -16.94
N LEU A 81 -12.22 -0.71 -16.50
CA LEU A 81 -11.23 -1.33 -17.36
C LEU A 81 -11.87 -2.29 -18.39
N SER A 82 -12.87 -3.07 -17.99
CA SER A 82 -13.56 -4.02 -18.87
C SER A 82 -14.35 -3.29 -19.96
N ARG A 83 -15.06 -2.20 -19.62
CA ARG A 83 -15.76 -1.35 -20.60
C ARG A 83 -14.79 -0.69 -21.60
N ILE A 84 -13.59 -0.30 -21.15
CA ILE A 84 -12.52 0.21 -22.02
C ILE A 84 -12.05 -0.87 -23.01
N ILE A 85 -11.88 -2.11 -22.55
CA ILE A 85 -11.49 -3.25 -23.40
C ILE A 85 -12.57 -3.53 -24.46
N GLU A 86 -13.85 -3.57 -24.07
CA GLU A 86 -15.00 -3.75 -24.98
C GLU A 86 -15.02 -2.70 -26.10
N VAL A 87 -14.97 -1.41 -25.75
CA VAL A 87 -14.94 -0.30 -26.73
C VAL A 87 -13.70 -0.34 -27.61
N SER A 88 -12.54 -0.78 -27.07
CA SER A 88 -11.29 -0.90 -27.82
C SER A 88 -11.24 -2.11 -28.77
N GLN A 89 -12.12 -3.10 -28.59
CA GLN A 89 -12.21 -4.31 -29.41
C GLN A 89 -13.40 -4.28 -30.39
N ALA A 90 -14.40 -3.43 -30.17
CA ALA A 90 -15.51 -3.21 -31.12
C ALA A 90 -14.98 -2.90 -32.53
N GLY A 91 -15.57 -3.55 -33.54
CA GLY A 91 -15.12 -3.46 -34.94
C GLY A 91 -15.66 -2.24 -35.70
N ASP A 92 -16.75 -1.64 -35.23
CA ASP A 92 -17.36 -0.45 -35.82
C ASP A 92 -17.11 0.76 -34.92
N ARG A 93 -16.47 1.80 -35.46
CA ARG A 93 -15.83 2.89 -34.67
C ARG A 93 -16.09 4.27 -35.29
N PRO A 94 -17.26 4.88 -35.04
CA PRO A 94 -17.51 6.27 -35.45
C PRO A 94 -16.59 7.23 -34.68
N ALA A 95 -16.07 8.27 -35.33
CA ALA A 95 -14.98 9.13 -34.83
C ALA A 95 -15.20 9.75 -33.43
N LYS A 96 -16.45 9.84 -32.96
CA LYS A 96 -16.80 10.29 -31.61
C LYS A 96 -16.18 9.41 -30.51
N THR A 97 -15.99 8.11 -30.76
CA THR A 97 -15.42 7.15 -29.80
C THR A 97 -13.98 7.45 -29.39
N VAL A 98 -13.21 8.19 -30.21
CA VAL A 98 -11.79 8.46 -29.90
C VAL A 98 -11.66 9.35 -28.68
N GLN A 99 -12.41 10.46 -28.61
CA GLN A 99 -12.41 11.36 -27.46
C GLN A 99 -13.11 10.75 -26.24
N ASP A 100 -14.19 9.98 -26.46
CA ASP A 100 -14.88 9.27 -25.39
C ASP A 100 -13.96 8.19 -24.75
N LEU A 101 -13.13 7.50 -25.55
CA LEU A 101 -12.14 6.53 -25.08
C LEU A 101 -10.99 7.20 -24.34
N ILE A 102 -10.39 8.27 -24.89
CA ILE A 102 -9.33 9.05 -24.21
C ILE A 102 -9.82 9.51 -22.84
N SER A 103 -11.05 10.06 -22.78
CA SER A 103 -11.68 10.51 -21.54
C SER A 103 -11.93 9.36 -20.56
N SER A 104 -12.37 8.20 -21.06
CA SER A 104 -12.62 7.01 -20.25
C SER A 104 -11.33 6.42 -19.66
N VAL A 105 -10.27 6.31 -20.46
CA VAL A 105 -8.95 5.82 -20.04
C VAL A 105 -8.30 6.78 -19.04
N GLY A 106 -8.39 8.10 -19.27
CA GLY A 106 -7.90 9.11 -18.33
C GLY A 106 -8.59 9.00 -16.97
N LYS A 107 -9.93 9.01 -16.95
CA LYS A 107 -10.73 8.90 -15.72
C LYS A 107 -10.54 7.56 -15.00
N TRP A 108 -10.42 6.46 -15.75
CA TRP A 108 -10.08 5.15 -15.19
C TRP A 108 -8.73 5.17 -14.48
N ARG A 109 -7.70 5.75 -15.11
CA ARG A 109 -6.35 5.87 -14.55
C ARG A 109 -6.34 6.66 -13.24
N GLU A 110 -7.08 7.77 -13.18
CA GLU A 110 -7.24 8.59 -11.97
C GLU A 110 -7.94 7.82 -10.84
N ASN A 111 -9.05 7.14 -11.14
CA ASN A 111 -9.75 6.28 -10.18
C ASN A 111 -8.84 5.15 -9.68
N PHE A 112 -8.06 4.54 -10.59
CA PHE A 112 -7.14 3.45 -10.26
C PHE A 112 -6.04 3.90 -9.30
N VAL A 113 -5.39 5.05 -9.56
CA VAL A 113 -4.39 5.63 -8.64
C VAL A 113 -5.02 5.96 -7.28
N SER A 114 -6.26 6.46 -7.25
CA SER A 114 -7.00 6.71 -6.00
C SER A 114 -7.25 5.43 -5.20
N VAL A 115 -7.64 4.33 -5.85
CA VAL A 115 -7.84 3.02 -5.20
C VAL A 115 -6.53 2.39 -4.76
N LEU A 116 -5.47 2.50 -5.57
CA LEU A 116 -4.13 2.01 -5.23
C LEU A 116 -3.63 2.67 -3.93
N HIS A 117 -3.77 4.00 -3.83
CA HIS A 117 -3.40 4.75 -2.63
C HIS A 117 -4.24 4.37 -1.40
N LYS A 118 -5.55 4.14 -1.55
CA LYS A 118 -6.41 3.65 -0.44
C LYS A 118 -5.97 2.29 0.08
N ILE A 119 -5.62 1.37 -0.82
CA ILE A 119 -5.10 0.05 -0.45
C ILE A 119 -3.78 0.21 0.31
N GLU A 120 -2.84 1.03 -0.17
CA GLU A 120 -1.57 1.29 0.53
C GLU A 120 -1.76 1.90 1.92
N VAL A 121 -2.69 2.85 2.08
CA VAL A 121 -3.00 3.46 3.39
C VAL A 121 -3.60 2.43 4.34
N ALA A 122 -4.49 1.56 3.87
CA ALA A 122 -5.09 0.51 4.69
C ALA A 122 -4.09 -0.62 5.04
N GLU A 123 -3.16 -0.97 4.13
CA GLU A 123 -2.05 -1.90 4.41
C GLU A 123 -1.06 -1.33 5.43
N GLN A 124 -0.79 -0.03 5.34
CA GLN A 124 0.01 0.71 6.31
C GLN A 124 -0.69 0.74 7.68
N GLU A 125 -1.97 1.07 7.73
CA GLU A 125 -2.80 1.06 8.94
C GLU A 125 -2.81 -0.31 9.62
N ALA A 126 -3.07 -1.39 8.86
CA ALA A 126 -3.09 -2.75 9.39
C ALA A 126 -1.74 -3.14 10.01
N ARG A 127 -0.63 -2.94 9.28
CA ARG A 127 0.73 -3.27 9.77
C ARG A 127 1.13 -2.47 11.01
N VAL A 128 0.75 -1.20 11.10
CA VAL A 128 1.10 -0.36 12.25
C VAL A 128 0.25 -0.73 13.48
N LYS A 129 -1.03 -1.09 13.28
CA LYS A 129 -1.88 -1.64 14.35
C LYS A 129 -1.37 -2.99 14.86
N GLU A 130 -0.92 -3.88 13.97
CA GLU A 130 -0.30 -5.17 14.29
C GLU A 130 0.99 -4.99 15.11
N LYS A 131 1.94 -4.19 14.62
CA LYS A 131 3.16 -3.84 15.37
C LYS A 131 2.87 -3.30 16.76
N ARG A 132 1.87 -2.42 16.89
CA ARG A 132 1.45 -1.84 18.17
C ARG A 132 0.86 -2.87 19.12
N LEU A 133 0.14 -3.87 18.62
CA LEU A 133 -0.40 -4.97 19.42
C LEU A 133 0.72 -5.90 19.89
N ASN A 134 1.65 -6.26 19.02
CA ASN A 134 2.79 -7.11 19.39
C ASN A 134 3.65 -6.44 20.47
N LEU A 135 3.95 -5.14 20.30
CA LEU A 135 4.73 -4.38 21.29
C LEU A 135 4.00 -4.24 22.66
N ASP A 136 2.67 -4.17 22.67
CA ASP A 136 1.84 -4.18 23.88
C ASP A 136 1.85 -5.54 24.60
N LEU A 137 2.00 -6.65 23.86
CA LEU A 137 2.21 -7.99 24.41
C LEU A 137 3.64 -8.17 24.93
N GLU A 138 4.65 -7.82 24.14
CA GLU A 138 6.08 -7.88 24.50
C GLU A 138 6.38 -7.06 25.77
N LEU A 139 5.79 -5.86 25.91
CA LEU A 139 5.87 -5.06 27.13
C LEU A 139 5.35 -5.82 28.36
N LYS A 140 4.20 -6.50 28.25
CA LYS A 140 3.57 -7.22 29.36
C LYS A 140 4.31 -8.50 29.70
N GLU A 141 4.84 -9.21 28.70
CA GLU A 141 5.70 -10.37 28.92
C GLU A 141 7.00 -9.96 29.61
N LEU A 142 7.63 -8.84 29.22
CA LEU A 142 8.84 -8.34 29.87
C LEU A 142 8.57 -7.81 31.29
N GLN A 143 7.47 -7.08 31.53
CA GLN A 143 7.03 -6.70 32.88
C GLN A 143 6.87 -7.93 33.81
N ASN A 144 6.24 -9.00 33.30
CA ASN A 144 6.11 -10.27 34.05
C ASN A 144 7.47 -10.96 34.28
N THR A 145 8.37 -10.97 33.30
CA THR A 145 9.74 -11.49 33.45
C THR A 145 10.50 -10.72 34.54
N VAL A 146 10.44 -9.39 34.55
CA VAL A 146 11.07 -8.56 35.59
C VAL A 146 10.52 -8.88 36.97
N LEU A 147 9.20 -8.95 37.14
CA LEU A 147 8.54 -9.29 38.41
C LEU A 147 8.99 -10.66 38.94
N ASN A 148 9.10 -11.66 38.07
CA ASN A 148 9.47 -13.05 38.45
C ASN A 148 10.99 -13.32 38.52
N SER A 149 11.84 -12.40 38.05
CA SER A 149 13.31 -12.57 38.01
C SER A 149 14.00 -12.65 39.39
N SER A 150 15.28 -13.03 39.42
CA SER A 150 16.13 -13.05 40.63
C SER A 150 16.59 -11.67 41.12
N HIS A 151 16.41 -10.61 40.33
CA HIS A 151 16.91 -9.27 40.61
C HIS A 151 16.41 -8.70 41.94
N SER A 152 17.19 -7.80 42.54
CA SER A 152 16.77 -7.10 43.77
C SER A 152 15.51 -6.27 43.53
N ASN A 153 14.70 -6.07 44.58
CA ASN A 153 13.49 -5.25 44.49
C ASN A 153 13.78 -3.81 44.02
N ALA A 154 14.99 -3.28 44.26
CA ALA A 154 15.41 -1.99 43.75
C ALA A 154 15.62 -2.00 42.22
N GLN A 155 16.36 -2.97 41.68
CA GLN A 155 16.52 -3.15 40.22
C GLN A 155 15.16 -3.39 39.54
N LYS A 156 14.32 -4.27 40.10
CA LYS A 156 12.98 -4.52 39.58
C LYS A 156 12.14 -3.24 39.51
N LEU A 157 12.20 -2.41 40.55
CA LEU A 157 11.46 -1.14 40.58
C LEU A 157 11.99 -0.10 39.58
N GLU A 158 13.28 -0.09 39.23
CA GLU A 158 13.80 0.83 38.21
C GLU A 158 13.35 0.40 36.82
N ILE A 159 13.59 -0.86 36.46
CA ILE A 159 13.23 -1.42 35.16
C ILE A 159 11.71 -1.35 34.92
N LEU A 160 10.88 -1.59 35.96
CA LEU A 160 9.44 -1.43 35.84
C LEU A 160 8.98 0.03 35.62
N LYS A 161 9.73 1.06 36.04
CA LYS A 161 9.41 2.46 35.67
C LYS A 161 9.67 2.71 34.19
N GLU A 162 10.74 2.15 33.65
CA GLU A 162 11.10 2.31 32.23
C GLU A 162 10.08 1.60 31.34
N LEU A 163 9.73 0.35 31.67
CA LEU A 163 8.65 -0.39 30.99
C LEU A 163 7.29 0.33 31.11
N LEU A 164 6.97 0.91 32.27
CA LEU A 164 5.76 1.72 32.44
C LEU A 164 5.82 3.03 31.64
N THR A 165 7.01 3.61 31.43
CA THR A 165 7.19 4.81 30.60
C THR A 165 6.95 4.50 29.13
N LEU A 166 7.49 3.38 28.63
CA LEU A 166 7.23 2.86 27.29
C LEU A 166 5.75 2.51 27.10
N GLU A 167 5.11 1.90 28.10
CA GLU A 167 3.67 1.60 28.05
C GLU A 167 2.83 2.87 27.95
N ASN A 168 3.10 3.90 28.77
CA ASN A 168 2.40 5.20 28.69
C ASN A 168 2.58 5.87 27.32
N GLN A 169 3.77 5.77 26.73
CA GLN A 169 4.03 6.26 25.37
C GLN A 169 3.21 5.47 24.33
N LEU A 170 3.19 4.14 24.41
CA LEU A 170 2.41 3.27 23.52
C LEU A 170 0.88 3.43 23.67
N GLN A 171 0.41 3.78 24.86
CA GLN A 171 -0.98 4.17 25.11
C GLN A 171 -1.28 5.55 24.50
N SER A 172 -0.38 6.53 24.57
CA SER A 172 -0.58 7.86 23.97
C SER A 172 -0.81 7.78 22.44
N LEU A 173 -0.09 6.89 21.75
CA LEU A 173 -0.23 6.64 20.31
C LEU A 173 -1.61 6.06 19.92
N GLN A 174 -2.35 5.47 20.86
CA GLN A 174 -3.72 4.99 20.62
C GLN A 174 -4.67 6.13 20.25
N HIS A 175 -4.46 7.33 20.80
CA HIS A 175 -5.26 8.51 20.46
C HIS A 175 -4.86 9.09 19.09
N SER A 176 -3.56 9.04 18.75
CA SER A 176 -3.05 9.44 17.44
C SER A 176 -3.67 8.63 16.29
N PHE A 177 -3.91 7.33 16.47
CA PHE A 177 -4.58 6.49 15.47
C PHE A 177 -5.99 6.95 15.08
N GLN A 178 -6.70 7.67 15.96
CA GLN A 178 -8.05 8.17 15.68
C GLN A 178 -8.03 9.46 14.83
N SER A 179 -6.85 10.04 14.58
CA SER A 179 -6.65 11.31 13.86
C SER A 179 -5.52 11.24 12.81
N ALA A 180 -5.02 10.04 12.51
CA ALA A 180 -3.77 9.80 11.79
C ALA A 180 -3.81 10.22 10.30
N ALA A 181 -3.39 11.46 10.01
CA ALA A 181 -3.14 11.92 8.64
C ALA A 181 -1.85 11.33 8.03
N ASN A 182 -0.89 10.83 8.85
CA ASN A 182 0.34 10.22 8.36
C ASN A 182 0.76 8.97 9.15
N TRP A 183 0.30 7.80 8.70
CA TRP A 183 0.66 6.50 9.26
C TRP A 183 2.16 6.13 9.20
N LYS A 184 2.99 6.88 8.45
CA LYS A 184 4.45 6.64 8.40
C LYS A 184 5.17 7.22 9.63
N ASP A 185 4.67 8.33 10.17
CA ASP A 185 5.21 8.90 11.41
C ASP A 185 4.92 7.96 12.59
N LEU A 186 3.68 7.46 12.69
CA LEU A 186 3.30 6.46 13.69
C LEU A 186 4.06 5.13 13.56
N GLU A 187 4.38 4.68 12.33
CA GLU A 187 5.27 3.51 12.18
C GLU A 187 6.69 3.78 12.70
N ARG A 188 7.25 4.96 12.44
CA ARG A 188 8.57 5.35 12.96
C ARG A 188 8.56 5.39 14.49
N GLU A 189 7.55 5.99 15.09
CA GLU A 189 7.41 6.10 16.55
C GLU A 189 7.26 4.72 17.22
N ILE A 190 6.47 3.80 16.64
CA ILE A 190 6.37 2.42 17.13
C ILE A 190 7.67 1.64 16.96
N ASN A 191 8.39 1.81 15.85
CA ASN A 191 9.71 1.20 15.68
C ASN A 191 10.72 1.75 16.72
N GLN A 192 10.62 3.03 17.10
CA GLN A 192 11.47 3.63 18.14
C GLN A 192 11.19 3.05 19.53
N LEU A 193 9.91 2.89 19.90
CA LEU A 193 9.52 2.23 21.15
C LEU A 193 9.94 0.74 21.18
N ALA A 194 9.91 0.05 20.03
CA ALA A 194 10.35 -1.34 19.93
C ALA A 194 11.87 -1.51 20.14
N GLU A 195 12.71 -0.67 19.54
CA GLU A 195 14.16 -0.72 19.80
C GLU A 195 14.50 -0.29 21.25
N GLN A 196 13.69 0.58 21.87
CA GLN A 196 13.84 0.90 23.31
C GLN A 196 13.47 -0.28 24.21
N LEU A 197 12.35 -0.97 23.95
CA LEU A 197 11.97 -2.18 24.70
C LEU A 197 13.05 -3.26 24.61
N LYS A 198 13.58 -3.45 23.40
CA LYS A 198 14.66 -4.41 23.11
C LYS A 198 15.98 -4.05 23.79
N ALA A 199 16.28 -2.78 24.00
CA ALA A 199 17.42 -2.37 24.84
C ALA A 199 17.23 -2.84 26.29
N VAL A 200 16.07 -2.55 26.90
CA VAL A 200 15.73 -3.01 28.27
C VAL A 200 15.75 -4.54 28.39
N GLN A 201 15.27 -5.27 27.37
CA GLN A 201 15.40 -6.73 27.31
C GLN A 201 16.87 -7.19 27.27
N THR A 202 17.70 -6.55 26.45
CA THR A 202 19.13 -6.90 26.32
C THR A 202 19.87 -6.69 27.64
N GLU A 203 19.57 -5.58 28.34
CA GLU A 203 20.17 -5.28 29.65
C GLU A 203 19.78 -6.34 30.69
N LEU A 204 18.49 -6.72 30.77
CA LEU A 204 17.98 -7.81 31.62
C LEU A 204 18.66 -9.17 31.35
N GLU A 205 18.93 -9.50 30.08
CA GLU A 205 19.65 -10.72 29.70
C GLU A 205 21.11 -10.67 30.17
N THR A 206 21.80 -9.53 30.01
CA THR A 206 23.20 -9.38 30.44
C THR A 206 23.40 -9.35 31.96
N ASP A 207 22.48 -8.77 32.73
CA ASP A 207 22.52 -8.78 34.20
C ASP A 207 22.26 -10.20 34.75
N SER A 208 21.38 -10.97 34.09
CA SER A 208 21.03 -12.35 34.48
C SER A 208 22.20 -13.32 34.33
N ASP A 209 22.93 -13.29 33.21
CA ASP A 209 24.13 -14.13 33.04
C ASP A 209 25.29 -13.68 33.93
N SER A 210 25.41 -12.38 34.22
CA SER A 210 26.40 -11.86 35.17
C SER A 210 26.20 -12.42 36.60
N GLN A 211 24.94 -12.58 37.04
CA GLN A 211 24.64 -13.16 38.37
C GLN A 211 24.94 -14.66 38.48
N LYS A 212 24.86 -15.43 37.38
CA LYS A 212 25.24 -16.86 37.39
C LYS A 212 26.73 -17.05 37.68
N ILE A 213 27.59 -16.26 37.04
CA ILE A 213 29.05 -16.40 37.13
C ILE A 213 29.57 -16.11 38.55
N THR A 214 28.84 -15.32 39.34
CA THR A 214 29.17 -15.04 40.75
C THR A 214 28.57 -16.04 41.76
N SER A 215 27.96 -17.13 41.29
CA SER A 215 27.19 -18.09 42.11
C SER A 215 27.76 -19.52 42.13
N GLU A 216 28.96 -19.75 41.59
CA GLU A 216 29.73 -21.01 41.62
C GLU A 216 30.94 -20.93 42.58
#